data_AF-A0A7Y2Q056-F1
#
_entry.id   AF-A0A7Y2Q056-F1
#
_cell.length_a   1.000
_cell.length_b   1.000
_cell.length_c   1.000
_cell.angle_alpha   90.00
_cell.angle_beta   90.00
_cell.angle_gamma   90.00
#
_symmetry.space_group_name_H-M   'P 1'
#
loop_
_entity.id
_entity.type
_entity.pdbx_description
1 polymer ?
#
loop_
_entity_poly.entity_id
_entity_poly.type
_entity_poly.pdbx_seq_one_letter_code
_entity_poly.pdbx_strand_id
1 'polypeptide(L)'
;MRRTAALVVPQSTLGAVNEQRSGRPRASSRETLAEAACELFLEQGYEGTSIADIATRAGVSRSSFFNYFASKADILWAGLDERIAALASRLESDETTDAASAVRSALTDLGADLAPDSLALAIVNADAMGLEAELEREAGVRRSRIAATVSARVRRGGADGIRSRVAGAAHAGAVLAAIEAWAHDGAGRAPLARTLAEALDAASPTLPIPVRQLRVVVRAEDFGDALAFYRDELGLVEQESYQGEGGARVAILGAGRATLELSNPAQVAVIDRVETDGDAPSDPIRIAFEVGDTAAVVSALADAGAEVEASARETPWRSLNARLRGPAGLQVTIFQELGSE
;
A
#
# COMPACT_ATOMS: atom_id res chain seq x y z
N MET A 1 40.94 84.77 4.81
CA MET A 1 41.99 84.48 5.82
C MET A 1 41.81 83.03 6.26
N ARG A 2 42.86 82.19 6.15
CA ARG A 2 43.00 80.75 6.52
C ARG A 2 42.37 79.75 5.50
N ARG A 3 43.18 79.02 4.69
CA ARG A 3 43.99 77.79 4.95
C ARG A 3 43.10 76.59 5.30
N THR A 4 43.25 75.33 4.86
CA THR A 4 44.13 74.54 3.98
C THR A 4 43.56 73.10 4.04
N ALA A 5 43.73 72.28 3.00
CA ALA A 5 44.18 70.87 3.05
C ALA A 5 43.45 69.96 2.04
N ALA A 6 44.24 69.49 1.07
CA ALA A 6 43.96 68.34 0.23
C ALA A 6 44.04 67.05 1.07
N LEU A 7 43.16 66.09 0.80
CA LEU A 7 43.28 64.72 1.32
C LEU A 7 43.37 63.73 0.17
N VAL A 8 44.50 63.03 0.18
CA VAL A 8 44.93 61.94 -0.69
C VAL A 8 44.06 60.71 -0.43
N VAL A 9 43.61 60.05 -1.50
CA VAL A 9 42.99 58.71 -1.44
C VAL A 9 44.07 57.67 -1.72
N PRO A 10 44.38 56.73 -0.80
CA PRO A 10 45.28 55.63 -1.10
C PRO A 10 44.52 54.41 -1.63
N GLN A 11 45.24 53.65 -2.46
CA GLN A 11 44.77 52.52 -3.25
C GLN A 11 44.40 51.29 -2.41
N SER A 12 43.34 50.62 -2.86
CA SER A 12 42.84 49.33 -2.41
C SER A 12 43.86 48.21 -2.68
N THR A 13 44.24 47.51 -1.61
CA THR A 13 45.02 46.27 -1.66
C THR A 13 44.10 45.12 -2.07
N LEU A 14 44.39 44.47 -3.19
CA LEU A 14 43.75 43.23 -3.63
C LEU A 14 44.09 42.10 -2.65
N GLY A 15 43.16 41.77 -1.75
CA GLY A 15 43.16 40.52 -1.01
C GLY A 15 42.52 39.42 -1.84
N ALA A 16 43.27 38.36 -2.12
CA ALA A 16 42.79 37.17 -2.82
C ALA A 16 41.57 36.57 -2.10
N VAL A 17 40.44 36.50 -2.81
CA VAL A 17 39.25 35.76 -2.36
C VAL A 17 39.57 34.29 -2.57
N ASN A 18 39.82 33.60 -1.46
CA ASN A 18 39.90 32.15 -1.38
C ASN A 18 38.50 31.59 -1.67
N GLU A 19 38.27 31.13 -2.90
CA GLU A 19 37.06 30.40 -3.28
C GLU A 19 36.96 29.12 -2.44
N GLN A 20 36.21 29.22 -1.35
CA GLN A 20 35.67 28.05 -0.68
C GLN A 20 34.79 27.31 -1.70
N ARG A 21 35.25 26.13 -2.10
CA ARG A 21 34.48 25.11 -2.82
C ARG A 21 33.18 24.82 -2.05
N SER A 22 32.12 25.54 -2.41
CA SER A 22 30.76 25.30 -1.91
C SER A 22 30.32 23.92 -2.39
N GLY A 23 30.11 23.00 -1.45
CA GLY A 23 29.75 21.61 -1.73
C GLY A 23 28.41 21.53 -2.48
N ARG A 24 28.39 20.78 -3.58
CA ARG A 24 27.18 20.44 -4.34
C ARG A 24 26.10 19.87 -3.40
N PRO A 25 24.80 20.20 -3.56
CA PRO A 25 23.73 19.74 -2.66
C PRO A 25 23.74 18.22 -2.46
N ARG A 26 23.62 17.78 -1.20
CA ARG A 26 23.76 16.37 -0.78
C ARG A 26 22.82 15.40 -1.49
N ALA A 27 21.58 15.82 -1.79
CA ALA A 27 20.58 15.00 -2.48
C ALA A 27 20.99 14.71 -3.93
N SER A 28 21.45 15.73 -4.67
CA SER A 28 21.85 15.58 -6.08
C SER A 28 22.99 14.58 -6.28
N SER A 29 23.88 14.39 -5.28
CA SER A 29 24.99 13.45 -5.38
C SER A 29 24.56 11.98 -5.20
N ARG A 30 23.51 11.68 -4.42
CA ARG A 30 23.00 10.30 -4.26
C ARG A 30 22.22 9.86 -5.50
N GLU A 31 21.36 10.72 -6.01
CA GLU A 31 20.59 10.49 -7.24
C GLU A 31 21.52 10.30 -8.45
N THR A 32 22.49 11.21 -8.65
CA THR A 32 23.47 11.09 -9.75
C THR A 32 24.24 9.78 -9.69
N LEU A 33 24.62 9.34 -8.48
CA LEU A 33 25.31 8.07 -8.28
C LEU A 33 24.39 6.89 -8.64
N ALA A 34 23.11 6.92 -8.24
CA ALA A 34 22.15 5.85 -8.50
C ALA A 34 21.81 5.72 -9.99
N GLU A 35 21.62 6.85 -10.67
CA GLU A 35 21.43 6.90 -12.12
C GLU A 35 22.65 6.31 -12.85
N ALA A 36 23.86 6.77 -12.52
CA ALA A 36 25.09 6.26 -13.11
C ALA A 36 25.30 4.75 -12.88
N ALA A 37 24.94 4.24 -11.69
CA ALA A 37 25.01 2.82 -11.41
C ALA A 37 23.99 2.03 -12.23
N CYS A 38 22.75 2.51 -12.31
CA CYS A 38 21.68 1.85 -13.07
C CYS A 38 22.00 1.79 -14.57
N GLU A 39 22.53 2.87 -15.15
CA GLU A 39 23.02 2.90 -16.54
C GLU A 39 24.13 1.87 -16.77
N LEU A 40 25.15 1.83 -15.91
CA LEU A 40 26.26 0.88 -16.04
C LEU A 40 25.80 -0.56 -15.86
N PHE A 41 24.86 -0.83 -14.95
CA PHE A 41 24.29 -2.17 -14.79
C PHE A 41 23.53 -2.63 -16.04
N LEU A 42 22.85 -1.72 -16.75
CA LEU A 42 22.24 -2.02 -18.05
C LEU A 42 23.26 -2.24 -19.16
N GLU A 43 24.32 -1.43 -19.20
CA GLU A 43 25.33 -1.46 -20.27
C GLU A 43 26.21 -2.72 -20.23
N GLN A 44 26.62 -3.15 -19.04
CA GLN A 44 27.67 -4.16 -18.86
C GLN A 44 27.39 -5.16 -17.72
N GLY A 45 26.19 -5.14 -17.15
CA GLY A 45 25.80 -6.00 -16.03
C GLY A 45 26.33 -5.54 -14.67
N TYR A 46 25.73 -6.07 -13.61
CA TYR A 46 26.11 -5.80 -12.23
C TYR A 46 27.54 -6.26 -11.96
N GLU A 47 27.88 -7.53 -12.24
CA GLU A 47 29.22 -8.08 -11.97
C GLU A 47 30.34 -7.37 -12.75
N GLY A 48 30.05 -6.94 -13.98
CA GLY A 48 30.98 -6.20 -14.83
C GLY A 48 31.24 -4.75 -14.37
N THR A 49 30.41 -4.22 -13.45
CA THR A 49 30.49 -2.82 -13.01
C THR A 49 31.22 -2.67 -11.68
N SER A 50 32.29 -1.86 -11.65
CA SER A 50 33.01 -1.55 -10.41
C SER A 50 32.54 -0.22 -9.78
N ILE A 51 32.80 -0.06 -8.48
CA ILE A 51 32.57 1.23 -7.77
C ILE A 51 33.38 2.36 -8.41
N ALA A 52 34.55 2.05 -8.98
CA ALA A 52 35.37 3.06 -9.66
C ALA A 52 34.67 3.57 -10.94
N ASP A 53 34.07 2.67 -11.72
CA ASP A 53 33.32 3.02 -12.93
C ASP A 53 32.12 3.91 -12.60
N ILE A 54 31.36 3.54 -11.57
CA ILE A 54 30.21 4.33 -11.09
C ILE A 54 30.66 5.72 -10.64
N ALA A 55 31.71 5.81 -9.83
CA ALA A 55 32.23 7.09 -9.34
C ALA A 55 32.70 7.98 -10.50
N THR A 56 33.41 7.40 -11.48
CA THR A 56 33.86 8.11 -12.68
C THR A 56 32.68 8.60 -13.53
N ARG A 57 31.66 7.76 -13.77
CA ARG A 57 30.45 8.12 -14.52
C ARG A 57 29.67 9.24 -13.84
N ALA A 58 29.54 9.16 -12.51
CA ALA A 58 28.86 10.20 -11.72
C ALA A 58 29.71 11.47 -11.50
N GLY A 59 30.96 11.51 -11.97
CA GLY A 59 31.85 12.67 -11.81
C GLY A 59 32.27 12.92 -10.35
N VAL A 60 32.31 11.88 -9.51
CA VAL A 60 32.70 11.98 -8.10
C VAL A 60 33.92 11.09 -7.80
N SER A 61 34.55 11.30 -6.64
CA SER A 61 35.65 10.42 -6.23
C SER A 61 35.13 9.10 -5.66
N ARG A 62 35.94 8.04 -5.73
CA ARG A 62 35.64 6.77 -5.05
C ARG A 62 35.45 6.93 -3.54
N SER A 63 36.18 7.86 -2.91
CA SER A 63 35.98 8.21 -1.49
C SER A 63 34.59 8.83 -1.25
N SER A 64 34.13 9.67 -2.18
CA SER A 64 32.79 10.26 -2.15
C SER A 64 31.69 9.19 -2.21
N PHE A 65 31.87 8.13 -3.00
CA PHE A 65 30.92 7.00 -3.03
C PHE A 65 30.72 6.38 -1.65
N PHE A 66 31.82 6.03 -0.97
CA PHE A 66 31.78 5.37 0.34
C PHE A 66 31.25 6.26 1.48
N ASN A 67 31.14 7.57 1.27
CA ASN A 67 30.44 8.45 2.21
C ASN A 67 28.92 8.21 2.21
N TYR A 68 28.37 7.57 1.17
CA TYR A 68 26.93 7.40 0.99
C TYR A 68 26.50 5.93 1.03
N PHE A 69 27.31 5.02 0.47
CA PHE A 69 26.94 3.62 0.23
C PHE A 69 28.06 2.67 0.64
N ALA A 70 27.69 1.55 1.28
CA ALA A 70 28.63 0.51 1.66
C ALA A 70 28.97 -0.40 0.47
N SER A 71 28.00 -0.64 -0.41
CA SER A 71 28.13 -1.45 -1.62
C SER A 71 27.49 -0.79 -2.84
N LYS A 72 27.79 -1.32 -4.04
CA LYS A 72 27.12 -0.91 -5.28
C LYS A 72 25.67 -1.43 -5.39
N ALA A 73 25.26 -2.41 -4.60
CA ALA A 73 23.86 -2.85 -4.53
C ALA A 73 23.00 -1.90 -3.69
N ASP A 74 23.55 -1.39 -2.57
CA ASP A 74 22.86 -0.45 -1.67
C ASP A 74 22.36 0.81 -2.36
N ILE A 75 22.99 1.20 -3.46
CA ILE A 75 22.73 2.45 -4.15
C ILE A 75 21.30 2.53 -4.71
N LEU A 76 20.77 1.40 -5.18
CA LEU A 76 19.45 1.30 -5.76
C LEU A 76 18.36 1.50 -4.69
N TRP A 77 18.70 1.32 -3.42
CA TRP A 77 17.77 1.38 -2.30
C TRP A 77 17.77 2.72 -1.58
N ALA A 78 18.57 3.70 -2.01
CA ALA A 78 18.82 4.94 -1.30
C ALA A 78 17.53 5.69 -0.91
N GLY A 79 16.62 5.86 -1.88
CA GLY A 79 15.33 6.54 -1.65
C GLY A 79 14.43 5.78 -0.68
N LEU A 80 14.40 4.45 -0.78
CA LEU A 80 13.64 3.62 0.15
C LEU A 80 14.25 3.65 1.56
N ASP A 81 15.58 3.62 1.69
CA ASP A 81 16.27 3.67 2.99
C ASP A 81 15.99 4.98 3.73
N GLU A 82 15.96 6.12 3.03
CA GLU A 82 15.58 7.42 3.61
C GLU A 82 14.14 7.40 4.14
N ARG A 83 13.22 6.79 3.39
CA ARG A 83 11.81 6.62 3.79
C ARG A 83 11.65 5.65 4.96
N ILE A 84 12.41 4.56 4.99
CA ILE A 84 12.43 3.62 6.11
C ILE A 84 12.97 4.30 7.38
N ALA A 85 13.98 5.17 7.25
CA ALA A 85 14.48 5.95 8.38
C ALA A 85 13.41 6.93 8.89
N ALA A 86 12.70 7.63 8.01
CA ALA A 86 11.59 8.51 8.38
C ALA A 86 10.43 7.75 9.06
N LEU A 87 10.06 6.57 8.53
CA LEU A 87 9.10 5.65 9.14
C LEU A 87 9.52 5.29 10.57
N ALA A 88 10.80 4.93 10.75
CA ALA A 88 11.34 4.58 12.06
C ALA A 88 11.23 5.73 13.06
N SER A 89 11.71 6.92 12.70
CA SER A 89 11.62 8.11 13.56
C SER A 89 10.17 8.45 13.92
N ARG A 90 9.26 8.39 12.94
CA ARG A 90 7.85 8.70 13.17
C ARG A 90 7.21 7.72 14.13
N LEU A 91 7.36 6.42 13.90
CA LEU A 91 6.77 5.39 14.76
C LEU A 91 7.42 5.37 16.15
N GLU A 92 8.69 5.71 16.26
CA GLU A 92 9.38 5.88 17.55
C GLU A 92 8.79 7.03 18.36
N SER A 93 8.51 8.18 17.72
CA SER A 93 7.90 9.35 18.36
C SER A 93 6.38 9.26 18.57
N ASP A 94 5.73 8.22 18.06
CA ASP A 94 4.28 8.10 18.12
C ASP A 94 3.81 7.62 19.51
N GLU A 95 3.00 8.46 20.16
CA GLU A 95 2.43 8.25 21.50
C GLU A 95 0.92 7.93 21.46
N THR A 96 0.35 7.73 20.27
CA THR A 96 -1.09 7.49 20.12
C THR A 96 -1.50 6.14 20.72
N THR A 97 -2.74 6.04 21.22
CA THR A 97 -3.25 4.76 21.74
C THR A 97 -3.52 3.75 20.61
N ASP A 98 -3.88 4.23 19.43
CA ASP A 98 -4.18 3.40 18.27
C ASP A 98 -2.92 3.06 17.46
N ALA A 99 -2.26 1.97 17.87
CA ALA A 99 -1.08 1.45 17.18
C ALA A 99 -1.37 1.05 15.73
N ALA A 100 -2.59 0.60 15.42
CA ALA A 100 -2.94 0.14 14.09
C ALA A 100 -3.02 1.32 13.12
N SER A 101 -3.73 2.39 13.51
CA SER A 101 -3.81 3.62 12.72
C SER A 101 -2.44 4.29 12.55
N ALA A 102 -1.63 4.36 13.62
CA ALA A 102 -0.29 4.91 13.54
C ALA A 102 0.61 4.15 12.55
N VAL A 103 0.62 2.81 12.62
CA VAL A 103 1.37 1.96 11.69
C VAL A 103 0.88 2.13 10.27
N ARG A 104 -0.44 2.06 10.04
CA ARG A 104 -1.02 2.19 8.70
C ARG A 104 -0.66 3.54 8.09
N SER A 105 -0.90 4.64 8.80
CA SER A 105 -0.60 5.98 8.31
C SER A 105 0.90 6.18 8.04
N ALA A 106 1.78 5.67 8.91
CA ALA A 106 3.22 5.78 8.69
C ALA A 106 3.72 4.96 7.50
N LEU A 107 3.14 3.79 7.26
CA LEU A 107 3.47 2.96 6.10
C LEU A 107 2.88 3.52 4.80
N THR A 108 1.68 4.08 4.81
CA THR A 108 1.12 4.74 3.62
C THR A 108 2.02 5.87 3.12
N ASP A 109 2.57 6.67 4.03
CA ASP A 109 3.46 7.78 3.68
C ASP A 109 4.81 7.31 3.10
N LEU A 110 5.19 6.04 3.29
CA LEU A 110 6.36 5.47 2.63
C LEU A 110 6.19 5.47 1.11
N GLY A 111 4.98 5.22 0.61
CA GLY A 111 4.67 5.23 -0.83
C GLY A 111 4.33 6.62 -1.40
N ALA A 112 4.14 7.63 -0.54
CA ALA A 112 3.77 8.98 -0.97
C ALA A 112 4.89 9.64 -1.78
N ASP A 113 4.59 10.11 -2.98
CA ASP A 113 5.53 10.79 -3.88
C ASP A 113 6.80 9.97 -4.21
N LEU A 114 6.73 8.62 -4.11
CA LEU A 114 7.82 7.79 -4.64
C LEU A 114 7.75 7.85 -6.17
N ALA A 115 8.71 8.56 -6.76
CA ALA A 115 8.85 8.62 -8.21
C ALA A 115 9.39 7.28 -8.76
N PRO A 116 9.05 6.93 -10.01
CA PRO A 116 9.75 5.87 -10.74
C PRO A 116 11.23 6.19 -10.77
N ASP A 117 12.05 5.42 -10.05
CA ASP A 117 13.47 5.69 -9.88
C ASP A 117 14.33 4.49 -10.32
N SER A 118 15.62 4.55 -9.99
CA SER A 118 16.58 3.49 -10.29
C SER A 118 16.20 2.13 -9.69
N LEU A 119 15.42 2.09 -8.60
CA LEU A 119 14.98 0.85 -7.98
C LEU A 119 13.95 0.13 -8.85
N ALA A 120 12.95 0.85 -9.35
CA ALA A 120 11.94 0.27 -10.23
C ALA A 120 12.57 -0.29 -11.52
N LEU A 121 13.51 0.46 -12.11
CA LEU A 121 14.22 0.02 -13.31
C LEU A 121 15.08 -1.22 -13.04
N ALA A 122 15.76 -1.28 -11.89
CA ALA A 122 16.55 -2.43 -11.47
C ALA A 122 15.70 -3.68 -11.20
N ILE A 123 14.51 -3.53 -10.58
CA ILE A 123 13.58 -4.65 -10.36
C ILE A 123 13.11 -5.23 -11.70
N VAL A 124 12.66 -4.38 -12.63
CA VAL A 124 12.13 -4.83 -13.92
C VAL A 124 13.21 -5.49 -14.80
N ASN A 125 14.46 -5.02 -14.71
CA ASN A 125 15.57 -5.51 -15.53
C ASN A 125 16.54 -6.39 -14.74
N ALA A 126 16.10 -6.99 -13.63
CA ALA A 126 16.99 -7.70 -12.71
C ALA A 126 17.80 -8.80 -13.42
N ASP A 127 17.17 -9.63 -14.26
CA ASP A 127 17.82 -10.69 -15.05
C ASP A 127 18.82 -10.12 -16.07
N ALA A 128 18.42 -9.09 -16.83
CA ALA A 128 19.31 -8.46 -17.80
C ALA A 128 20.53 -7.79 -17.14
N MET A 129 20.37 -7.26 -15.94
CA MET A 129 21.44 -6.66 -15.14
C MET A 129 22.23 -7.69 -14.32
N GLY A 130 21.73 -8.92 -14.13
CA GLY A 130 22.29 -9.92 -13.22
C GLY A 130 22.22 -9.49 -11.74
N LEU A 131 21.07 -8.97 -11.31
CA LEU A 131 20.83 -8.37 -10.00
C LEU A 131 19.96 -9.20 -9.05
N GLU A 132 19.38 -10.32 -9.49
CA GLU A 132 18.31 -11.03 -8.77
C GLU A 132 18.71 -11.41 -7.35
N ALA A 133 19.88 -12.05 -7.20
CA ALA A 133 20.37 -12.47 -5.89
C ALA A 133 20.66 -11.27 -4.96
N GLU A 134 21.13 -10.14 -5.51
CA GLU A 134 21.40 -8.95 -4.71
C GLU A 134 20.16 -8.17 -4.35
N LEU A 135 19.18 -8.07 -5.25
CA LEU A 135 17.88 -7.49 -4.93
C LEU A 135 17.18 -8.30 -3.84
N GLU A 136 17.20 -9.63 -3.91
CA GLU A 136 16.64 -10.51 -2.87
C GLU A 136 17.33 -10.27 -1.52
N ARG A 137 18.67 -10.26 -1.51
CA ARG A 137 19.45 -10.06 -0.29
C ARG A 137 19.21 -8.68 0.33
N GLU A 138 19.26 -7.63 -0.48
CA GLU A 138 19.06 -6.25 0.00
C GLU A 138 17.62 -5.98 0.44
N ALA A 139 16.62 -6.55 -0.27
CA ALA A 139 15.23 -6.52 0.14
C ALA A 139 15.03 -7.19 1.51
N GLY A 140 15.75 -8.29 1.79
CA GLY A 140 15.75 -8.95 3.09
C GLY A 140 16.17 -8.03 4.24
N VAL A 141 17.20 -7.21 4.04
CA VAL A 141 17.66 -6.20 5.04
C VAL A 141 16.57 -5.17 5.30
N ARG A 142 15.94 -4.62 4.25
CA ARG A 142 14.89 -3.59 4.37
C ARG A 142 13.63 -4.16 5.01
N ARG A 143 13.23 -5.38 4.62
CA ARG A 143 12.14 -6.13 5.25
C ARG A 143 12.38 -6.29 6.75
N SER A 144 13.59 -6.68 7.16
CA SER A 144 13.93 -6.79 8.58
C SER A 144 13.84 -5.46 9.33
N ARG A 145 14.29 -4.35 8.73
CA ARG A 145 14.22 -3.01 9.34
C ARG A 145 12.78 -2.56 9.54
N ILE A 146 11.96 -2.64 8.50
CA ILE A 146 10.53 -2.28 8.57
C ILE A 146 9.81 -3.16 9.60
N ALA A 147 10.05 -4.47 9.57
CA ALA A 147 9.42 -5.40 10.50
C ALA A 147 9.76 -5.08 11.95
N ALA A 148 11.03 -4.81 12.25
CA ALA A 148 11.46 -4.45 13.61
C ALA A 148 10.78 -3.16 14.11
N THR A 149 10.71 -2.13 13.25
CA THR A 149 10.04 -0.86 13.57
C THR A 149 8.56 -1.04 13.87
N VAL A 150 7.84 -1.74 12.98
CA VAL A 150 6.39 -2.00 13.15
C VAL A 150 6.15 -2.86 14.39
N SER A 151 6.91 -3.94 14.58
CA SER A 151 6.80 -4.79 15.76
C SER A 151 7.03 -4.03 17.06
N ALA A 152 8.01 -3.12 17.11
CA ALA A 152 8.27 -2.30 18.29
C ALA A 152 7.08 -1.40 18.62
N ARG A 153 6.48 -0.76 17.61
CA ARG A 153 5.31 0.09 17.78
C ARG A 153 4.09 -0.68 18.26
N VAL A 154 3.80 -1.82 17.62
CA VAL A 154 2.65 -2.68 17.96
C VAL A 154 2.80 -3.25 19.37
N ARG A 155 4.01 -3.61 19.78
CA ARG A 155 4.33 -4.04 21.15
C ARG A 155 4.10 -2.92 22.18
N ARG A 156 4.50 -1.67 21.89
CA ARG A 156 4.18 -0.51 22.74
C ARG A 156 2.67 -0.28 22.88
N GLY A 157 1.88 -0.67 21.87
CA GLY A 157 0.42 -0.69 21.89
C GLY A 157 -0.22 -1.85 22.66
N GLY A 158 0.57 -2.68 23.35
CA GLY A 158 0.06 -3.74 24.23
C GLY A 158 -0.10 -5.14 23.59
N ALA A 159 0.32 -5.32 22.33
CA ALA A 159 0.31 -6.65 21.71
C ALA A 159 1.41 -7.57 22.28
N ASP A 160 1.13 -8.88 22.34
CA ASP A 160 2.11 -9.88 22.76
C ASP A 160 3.29 -10.03 21.78
N GLY A 161 4.32 -10.75 22.21
CA GLY A 161 5.57 -10.90 21.45
C GLY A 161 5.43 -11.65 20.12
N ILE A 162 4.49 -12.59 20.00
CA ILE A 162 4.26 -13.30 18.72
C ILE A 162 3.43 -12.41 17.80
N ARG A 163 2.32 -11.86 18.28
CA ARG A 163 1.43 -10.99 17.49
C ARG A 163 2.16 -9.77 16.95
N SER A 164 2.97 -9.09 17.77
CA SER A 164 3.76 -7.94 17.33
C SER A 164 4.79 -8.30 16.24
N ARG A 165 5.44 -9.48 16.34
CA ARG A 165 6.36 -9.97 15.29
C ARG A 165 5.66 -10.36 14.00
N VAL A 166 4.51 -11.04 14.10
CA VAL A 166 3.67 -11.38 12.93
C VAL A 166 3.20 -10.12 12.23
N ALA A 167 2.72 -9.11 12.98
CA ALA A 167 2.33 -7.83 12.43
C ALA A 167 3.48 -7.13 11.70
N GLY A 168 4.66 -7.08 12.32
CA GLY A 168 5.84 -6.49 11.69
C GLY A 168 6.25 -7.20 10.40
N ALA A 169 6.33 -8.54 10.42
CA ALA A 169 6.69 -9.32 9.26
C ALA A 169 5.67 -9.17 8.11
N ALA A 170 4.37 -9.20 8.42
CA ALA A 170 3.30 -9.04 7.44
C ALA A 170 3.34 -7.67 6.76
N HIS A 171 3.50 -6.59 7.53
CA HIS A 171 3.55 -5.23 6.98
C HIS A 171 4.83 -4.95 6.21
N ALA A 172 5.97 -5.49 6.66
CA ALA A 172 7.20 -5.41 5.88
C ALA A 172 7.09 -6.17 4.55
N GLY A 173 6.48 -7.36 4.57
CA GLY A 173 6.18 -8.12 3.36
C GLY A 173 5.27 -7.35 2.40
N ALA A 174 4.19 -6.75 2.92
CA ALA A 174 3.27 -5.93 2.13
C ALA A 174 3.95 -4.76 1.43
N VAL A 175 4.84 -4.02 2.12
CA VAL A 175 5.58 -2.91 1.51
C VAL A 175 6.45 -3.39 0.35
N LEU A 176 7.25 -4.45 0.55
CA LEU A 176 8.16 -4.94 -0.48
C LEU A 176 7.39 -5.55 -1.67
N ALA A 177 6.31 -6.29 -1.40
CA ALA A 177 5.45 -6.84 -2.45
C ALA A 177 4.76 -5.73 -3.26
N ALA A 178 4.33 -4.64 -2.62
CA ALA A 178 3.74 -3.51 -3.32
C ALA A 178 4.75 -2.81 -4.25
N ILE A 179 5.99 -2.63 -3.80
CA ILE A 179 7.07 -2.04 -4.61
C ILE A 179 7.39 -2.91 -5.83
N GLU A 180 7.48 -4.22 -5.63
CA GLU A 180 7.74 -5.19 -6.71
C GLU A 180 6.60 -5.21 -7.75
N ALA A 181 5.34 -5.31 -7.29
CA ALA A 181 4.17 -5.26 -8.16
C ALA A 181 4.09 -3.93 -8.92
N TRP A 182 4.26 -2.80 -8.22
CA TRP A 182 4.28 -1.47 -8.83
C TRP A 182 5.38 -1.31 -9.90
N ALA A 183 6.57 -1.87 -9.65
CA ALA A 183 7.66 -1.83 -10.62
C ALA A 183 7.26 -2.61 -11.89
N HIS A 184 6.73 -3.82 -11.76
CA HIS A 184 6.33 -4.68 -12.88
C HIS A 184 5.10 -4.16 -13.65
N ASP A 185 4.13 -3.55 -12.97
CA ASP A 185 2.94 -2.97 -13.60
C ASP A 185 3.23 -1.64 -14.33
N GLY A 186 4.47 -1.16 -14.21
CA GLY A 186 4.98 0.06 -14.81
C GLY A 186 4.86 1.22 -13.83
N ALA A 187 5.93 1.45 -13.08
CA ALA A 187 6.04 2.45 -12.01
C ALA A 187 5.51 3.86 -12.36
N GLY A 188 5.50 4.25 -13.65
CA GLY A 188 4.96 5.52 -14.13
C GLY A 188 3.49 5.53 -14.57
N ARG A 189 2.80 4.38 -14.57
CA ARG A 189 1.38 4.24 -14.97
C ARG A 189 0.42 4.47 -13.81
N ALA A 190 0.79 4.02 -12.61
CA ALA A 190 0.00 4.21 -11.39
C ALA A 190 0.90 4.61 -10.22
N PRO A 191 0.42 5.45 -9.29
CA PRO A 191 1.16 5.77 -8.07
C PRO A 191 1.33 4.52 -7.18
N LEU A 192 2.53 4.33 -6.60
CA LEU A 192 2.78 3.26 -5.62
C LEU A 192 1.78 3.29 -4.46
N ALA A 193 1.30 4.47 -4.07
CA ALA A 193 0.33 4.63 -3.00
C ALA A 193 -0.92 3.75 -3.15
N ARG A 194 -1.37 3.48 -4.39
CA ARG A 194 -2.51 2.59 -4.65
C ARG A 194 -2.17 1.13 -4.30
N THR A 195 -1.16 0.57 -4.97
CA THR A 195 -0.71 -0.82 -4.76
C THR A 195 -0.28 -1.05 -3.31
N LEU A 196 0.31 -0.04 -2.68
CA LEU A 196 0.68 -0.08 -1.27
C LEU A 196 -0.55 -0.11 -0.36
N ALA A 197 -1.60 0.67 -0.65
CA ALA A 197 -2.84 0.61 0.12
C ALA A 197 -3.46 -0.79 0.06
N GLU A 198 -3.54 -1.38 -1.14
CA GLU A 198 -4.04 -2.74 -1.37
C GLU A 198 -3.22 -3.80 -0.58
N ALA A 199 -1.88 -3.71 -0.62
CA ALA A 199 -1.01 -4.62 0.12
C ALA A 199 -1.10 -4.44 1.65
N LEU A 200 -1.17 -3.20 2.14
CA LEU A 200 -1.36 -2.91 3.56
C LEU A 200 -2.71 -3.40 4.05
N ASP A 201 -3.72 -3.32 3.20
CA ASP A 201 -5.03 -3.89 3.47
C ASP A 201 -4.93 -5.42 3.64
N ALA A 202 -4.20 -6.13 2.79
CA ALA A 202 -3.96 -7.57 2.98
C ALA A 202 -3.26 -7.90 4.32
N ALA A 203 -2.36 -7.03 4.81
CA ALA A 203 -1.67 -7.20 6.09
C ALA A 203 -2.48 -6.74 7.33
N SER A 204 -3.53 -5.93 7.13
CA SER A 204 -4.29 -5.28 8.20
C SER A 204 -4.86 -6.20 9.30
N PRO A 205 -5.28 -7.47 9.04
CA PRO A 205 -5.80 -8.35 10.10
C PRO A 205 -4.77 -8.69 11.19
N THR A 206 -3.48 -8.43 10.94
CA THR A 206 -2.41 -8.69 11.90
C THR A 206 -2.23 -7.59 12.94
N LEU A 207 -2.81 -6.40 12.74
CA LEU A 207 -2.77 -5.32 13.72
C LEU A 207 -3.87 -5.47 14.78
N PRO A 208 -3.60 -5.05 16.03
CA PRO A 208 -4.63 -5.01 17.05
C PRO A 208 -5.67 -3.94 16.71
N ILE A 209 -6.84 -4.36 16.24
CA ILE A 209 -8.01 -3.50 16.04
C ILE A 209 -8.98 -3.60 17.22
N PRO A 210 -9.64 -2.49 17.62
CA PRO A 210 -10.55 -2.48 18.77
C PRO A 210 -11.80 -3.35 18.53
N VAL A 211 -12.32 -3.32 17.30
CA VAL A 211 -13.41 -4.20 16.86
C VAL A 211 -12.80 -5.37 16.11
N ARG A 212 -12.89 -6.58 16.67
CA ARG A 212 -12.27 -7.79 16.10
C ARG A 212 -13.12 -8.50 15.06
N GLN A 213 -14.43 -8.30 15.10
CA GLN A 213 -15.38 -8.96 14.21
C GLN A 213 -16.67 -8.13 14.10
N LEU A 214 -17.21 -8.00 12.89
CA LEU A 214 -18.59 -7.61 12.62
C LEU A 214 -19.39 -8.90 12.33
N ARG A 215 -20.52 -9.10 13.03
CA ARG A 215 -21.44 -10.20 12.74
C ARG A 215 -22.79 -9.63 12.33
N VAL A 216 -23.27 -10.06 11.17
CA VAL A 216 -24.65 -9.82 10.71
C VAL A 216 -25.43 -11.10 10.99
N VAL A 217 -26.45 -11.00 11.85
CA VAL A 217 -27.27 -12.15 12.23
C VAL A 217 -28.62 -12.04 11.53
N VAL A 218 -28.92 -13.02 10.69
CA VAL A 218 -30.14 -13.05 9.88
C VAL A 218 -31.03 -14.19 10.36
N ARG A 219 -32.33 -13.91 10.54
CA ARG A 219 -33.32 -14.93 10.86
C ARG A 219 -33.80 -15.58 9.56
N ALA A 220 -33.46 -16.85 9.35
CA ALA A 220 -34.01 -17.66 8.26
C ALA A 220 -35.16 -18.54 8.76
N GLU A 221 -36.29 -18.51 8.06
CA GLU A 221 -37.39 -19.44 8.34
C GLU A 221 -37.06 -20.85 7.84
N ASP A 222 -36.48 -20.96 6.64
CA ASP A 222 -35.81 -22.16 6.17
C ASP A 222 -34.30 -22.03 6.32
N PHE A 223 -33.76 -22.62 7.38
CA PHE A 223 -32.32 -22.59 7.66
C PHE A 223 -31.51 -23.39 6.63
N GLY A 224 -32.05 -24.49 6.11
CA GLY A 224 -31.33 -25.39 5.21
C GLY A 224 -31.07 -24.72 3.87
N ASP A 225 -32.13 -24.17 3.28
CA ASP A 225 -32.07 -23.48 1.99
C ASP A 225 -31.23 -22.21 2.07
N ALA A 226 -31.40 -21.42 3.14
CA ALA A 226 -30.58 -20.23 3.35
C ALA A 226 -29.09 -20.58 3.50
N LEU A 227 -28.75 -21.62 4.26
CA LEU A 227 -27.35 -22.04 4.42
C LEU A 227 -26.76 -22.52 3.09
N ALA A 228 -27.49 -23.32 2.31
CA ALA A 228 -27.04 -23.77 1.00
C ALA A 228 -26.80 -22.58 0.05
N PHE A 229 -27.73 -21.63 0.01
CA PHE A 229 -27.57 -20.41 -0.79
C PHE A 229 -26.30 -19.62 -0.42
N TYR A 230 -26.09 -19.30 0.86
CA TYR A 230 -24.96 -18.46 1.24
C TYR A 230 -23.61 -19.20 1.22
N ARG A 231 -23.59 -20.50 1.54
CA ARG A 231 -22.35 -21.28 1.60
C ARG A 231 -21.95 -21.84 0.25
N ASP A 232 -22.89 -22.46 -0.45
CA ASP A 232 -22.60 -23.27 -1.63
C ASP A 232 -22.67 -22.43 -2.92
N GLU A 233 -23.66 -21.53 -3.01
CA GLU A 233 -23.90 -20.73 -4.23
C GLU A 233 -23.16 -19.38 -4.18
N LEU A 234 -23.27 -18.64 -3.07
CA LEU A 234 -22.52 -17.40 -2.86
C LEU A 234 -21.04 -17.66 -2.50
N GLY A 235 -20.72 -18.87 -2.02
CA GLY A 235 -19.35 -19.30 -1.76
C GLY A 235 -18.76 -18.83 -0.42
N LEU A 236 -19.59 -18.47 0.57
CA LEU A 236 -19.08 -18.09 1.89
C LEU A 236 -18.56 -19.30 2.67
N VAL A 237 -17.42 -19.14 3.36
CA VAL A 237 -16.76 -20.24 4.06
C VAL A 237 -17.35 -20.45 5.45
N GLU A 238 -17.92 -21.62 5.73
CA GLU A 238 -18.38 -21.97 7.09
C GLU A 238 -17.22 -22.00 8.09
N GLN A 239 -17.29 -21.16 9.12
CA GLN A 239 -16.29 -21.07 10.20
C GLN A 239 -16.67 -21.95 11.38
N GLU A 240 -17.92 -21.85 11.82
CA GLU A 240 -18.45 -22.55 13.00
C GLU A 240 -19.94 -22.85 12.78
N SER A 241 -20.42 -23.94 13.39
CA SER A 241 -21.83 -24.33 13.32
C SER A 241 -22.24 -24.95 14.65
N TYR A 242 -23.42 -24.54 15.15
CA TYR A 242 -23.94 -24.95 16.44
C TYR A 242 -25.37 -25.47 16.31
N GLN A 243 -25.68 -26.51 17.07
CA GLN A 243 -27.03 -27.07 17.22
C GLN A 243 -27.39 -27.08 18.71
N GLY A 244 -28.59 -26.64 19.03
CA GLY A 244 -29.10 -26.55 20.40
C GLY A 244 -30.42 -27.31 20.59
N GLU A 245 -30.92 -27.29 21.82
CA GLU A 245 -32.21 -27.88 22.15
C GLU A 245 -33.37 -27.26 21.34
N GLY A 246 -34.44 -28.03 21.16
CA GLY A 246 -35.63 -27.55 20.46
C GLY A 246 -35.45 -27.28 18.96
N GLY A 247 -34.40 -27.83 18.33
CA GLY A 247 -34.14 -27.63 16.90
C GLY A 247 -33.43 -26.31 16.56
N ALA A 248 -32.88 -25.62 17.56
CA ALA A 248 -32.11 -24.40 17.35
C ALA A 248 -30.84 -24.66 16.53
N ARG A 249 -30.60 -23.85 15.49
CA ARG A 249 -29.43 -23.96 14.62
C ARG A 249 -28.85 -22.58 14.32
N VAL A 250 -27.53 -22.49 14.25
CA VAL A 250 -26.82 -21.31 13.74
C VAL A 250 -25.55 -21.76 13.03
N ALA A 251 -25.27 -21.15 11.87
CA ALA A 251 -24.00 -21.27 11.16
C ALA A 251 -23.36 -19.89 11.08
N ILE A 252 -22.04 -19.84 11.19
CA ILE A 252 -21.23 -18.63 11.09
C ILE A 252 -20.41 -18.76 9.81
N LEU A 253 -20.68 -17.90 8.84
CA LEU A 253 -19.99 -17.87 7.56
C LEU A 253 -18.98 -16.70 7.53
N GLY A 254 -17.78 -16.97 7.00
CA GLY A 254 -16.74 -15.98 6.77
C GLY A 254 -16.94 -15.28 5.43
N ALA A 255 -16.99 -13.95 5.44
CA ALA A 255 -17.21 -13.11 4.26
C ALA A 255 -15.99 -12.22 3.98
N GLY A 256 -14.78 -12.79 3.99
CA GLY A 256 -13.54 -12.05 3.74
C GLY A 256 -13.35 -10.86 4.69
N ARG A 257 -13.23 -9.66 4.13
CA ARG A 257 -13.14 -8.39 4.87
C ARG A 257 -14.53 -7.77 5.05
N ALA A 258 -14.90 -7.45 6.29
CA ALA A 258 -16.13 -6.72 6.57
C ALA A 258 -15.88 -5.22 6.66
N THR A 259 -16.67 -4.42 5.92
CA THR A 259 -16.68 -2.95 5.99
C THR A 259 -18.05 -2.47 6.47
N LEU A 260 -18.08 -1.31 7.14
CA LEU A 260 -19.32 -0.63 7.50
C LEU A 260 -19.39 0.67 6.69
N GLU A 261 -20.27 0.70 5.70
CA GLU A 261 -20.56 1.90 4.90
C GLU A 261 -21.74 2.67 5.51
N LEU A 262 -21.57 3.98 5.71
CA LEU A 262 -22.60 4.87 6.24
C LEU A 262 -22.91 5.95 5.20
N SER A 263 -24.08 5.86 4.58
CA SER A 263 -24.56 6.82 3.59
C SER A 263 -25.75 7.59 4.14
N ASN A 264 -25.72 8.92 4.01
CA ASN A 264 -26.87 9.74 4.39
C ASN A 264 -28.03 9.54 3.37
N PRO A 265 -29.27 9.97 3.69
CA PRO A 265 -30.41 9.75 2.78
C PRO A 265 -30.22 10.34 1.38
N ALA A 266 -29.53 11.47 1.25
CA ALA A 266 -29.24 12.07 -0.05
C ALA A 266 -28.29 11.21 -0.89
N GLN A 267 -27.26 10.63 -0.24
CA GLN A 267 -26.30 9.72 -0.87
C GLN A 267 -26.98 8.41 -1.27
N VAL A 268 -27.83 7.83 -0.40
CA VAL A 268 -28.63 6.64 -0.75
C VAL A 268 -29.51 6.90 -1.96
N ALA A 269 -30.17 8.06 -2.04
CA ALA A 269 -30.96 8.42 -3.21
C ALA A 269 -30.12 8.58 -4.50
N VAL A 270 -28.85 9.00 -4.39
CA VAL A 270 -27.92 9.01 -5.53
C VAL A 270 -27.57 7.58 -5.94
N ILE A 271 -27.22 6.72 -4.96
CA ILE A 271 -26.88 5.32 -5.18
C ILE A 271 -28.04 4.59 -5.85
N ASP A 272 -29.26 4.72 -5.33
CA ASP A 272 -30.44 4.05 -5.91
C ASP A 272 -30.72 4.53 -7.34
N ARG A 273 -30.61 5.82 -7.63
CA ARG A 273 -30.75 6.31 -9.01
C ARG A 273 -29.69 5.74 -9.96
N VAL A 274 -28.49 5.48 -9.47
CA VAL A 274 -27.38 4.97 -10.27
C VAL A 274 -27.47 3.46 -10.46
N GLU A 275 -27.69 2.73 -9.37
CA GLU A 275 -27.65 1.26 -9.35
C GLU A 275 -28.96 0.62 -9.78
N THR A 276 -30.08 1.31 -9.58
CA THR A 276 -31.42 0.75 -9.76
C THR A 276 -32.36 1.70 -10.50
N ASP A 277 -31.89 2.79 -11.11
CA ASP A 277 -32.76 3.84 -11.68
C ASP A 277 -33.78 4.43 -10.67
N GLY A 278 -33.62 4.13 -9.37
CA GLY A 278 -34.55 4.46 -8.30
C GLY A 278 -35.77 3.52 -8.16
N ASP A 279 -35.85 2.41 -8.92
CA ASP A 279 -36.98 1.49 -8.90
C ASP A 279 -36.90 0.41 -7.81
N ALA A 280 -35.68 0.08 -7.36
CA ALA A 280 -35.42 -0.79 -6.22
C ALA A 280 -34.74 0.02 -5.11
N PRO A 281 -35.49 0.48 -4.07
CA PRO A 281 -34.92 1.29 -3.00
C PRO A 281 -34.00 0.46 -2.08
N SER A 282 -33.01 1.13 -1.47
CA SER A 282 -32.13 0.50 -0.49
C SER A 282 -32.86 0.20 0.84
N ASP A 283 -32.63 -0.99 1.40
CA ASP A 283 -33.02 -1.32 2.77
C ASP A 283 -32.14 -0.58 3.80
N PRO A 284 -32.59 -0.40 5.06
CA PRO A 284 -31.78 0.24 6.11
C PRO A 284 -30.46 -0.48 6.41
N ILE A 285 -30.41 -1.80 6.15
CA ILE A 285 -29.19 -2.61 6.24
C ILE A 285 -29.11 -3.44 4.96
N ARG A 286 -28.00 -3.30 4.24
CA ARG A 286 -27.69 -4.04 3.02
C ARG A 286 -26.31 -4.64 3.14
N ILE A 287 -26.14 -5.85 2.62
CA ILE A 287 -24.85 -6.55 2.62
C ILE A 287 -24.27 -6.51 1.20
N ALA A 288 -23.03 -6.07 1.05
CA ALA A 288 -22.36 -6.03 -0.24
C ALA A 288 -21.23 -7.05 -0.31
N PHE A 289 -21.10 -7.73 -1.44
CA PHE A 289 -20.02 -8.67 -1.73
C PHE A 289 -19.30 -8.24 -3.00
N GLU A 290 -17.98 -8.09 -2.90
CA GLU A 290 -17.11 -7.88 -4.04
C GLU A 290 -16.80 -9.23 -4.70
N VAL A 291 -16.91 -9.31 -6.02
CA VAL A 291 -16.66 -10.52 -6.80
C VAL A 291 -15.85 -10.23 -8.05
N GLY A 292 -15.19 -11.25 -8.60
CA GLY A 292 -14.40 -11.11 -9.83
C GLY A 292 -15.22 -10.99 -11.11
N ASP A 293 -16.46 -11.45 -11.12
CA ASP A 293 -17.39 -11.38 -12.26
C ASP A 293 -18.83 -11.20 -11.74
N THR A 294 -19.33 -9.96 -11.78
CA THR A 294 -20.69 -9.65 -11.29
C THR A 294 -21.76 -10.39 -12.09
N ALA A 295 -21.63 -10.49 -13.41
CA ALA A 295 -22.67 -11.05 -14.26
C ALA A 295 -22.82 -12.55 -14.03
N ALA A 296 -21.71 -13.28 -13.95
CA ALA A 296 -21.71 -14.72 -13.69
C ALA A 296 -22.30 -15.03 -12.30
N VAL A 297 -21.88 -14.29 -11.26
CA VAL A 297 -22.37 -14.50 -9.89
C VAL A 297 -23.87 -14.18 -9.78
N VAL A 298 -24.34 -13.07 -10.37
CA VAL A 298 -25.77 -12.73 -10.36
C VAL A 298 -26.62 -13.83 -10.99
N SER A 299 -26.17 -14.40 -12.12
CA SER A 299 -26.88 -15.51 -12.77
C SER A 299 -26.97 -16.72 -11.86
N ALA A 300 -25.85 -17.12 -11.25
CA ALA A 300 -25.81 -18.28 -10.35
C ALA A 300 -26.73 -18.08 -9.12
N LEU A 301 -26.71 -16.89 -8.52
CA LEU A 301 -27.57 -16.59 -7.37
C LEU A 301 -29.06 -16.53 -7.74
N ALA A 302 -29.40 -16.03 -8.92
CA ALA A 302 -30.78 -16.04 -9.40
C ALA A 302 -31.30 -17.48 -9.61
N ASP A 303 -30.49 -18.36 -10.20
CA ASP A 303 -30.81 -19.79 -10.37
C ASP A 303 -30.97 -20.49 -9.00
N ALA A 304 -30.24 -20.03 -7.99
CA ALA A 304 -30.34 -20.48 -6.60
C ALA A 304 -31.52 -19.86 -5.81
N GLY A 305 -32.38 -19.06 -6.47
CA GLY A 305 -33.62 -18.54 -5.88
C GLY A 305 -33.54 -17.11 -5.34
N ALA A 306 -32.50 -16.34 -5.66
CA ALA A 306 -32.49 -14.90 -5.39
C ALA A 306 -33.42 -14.13 -6.35
N GLU A 307 -34.13 -13.14 -5.83
CA GLU A 307 -34.86 -12.17 -6.65
C GLU A 307 -33.91 -11.08 -7.12
N VAL A 308 -33.78 -10.87 -8.44
CA VAL A 308 -32.97 -9.77 -8.99
C VAL A 308 -33.80 -8.49 -8.95
N GLU A 309 -33.53 -7.64 -7.96
CA GLU A 309 -34.18 -6.33 -7.83
C GLU A 309 -33.62 -5.31 -8.83
N ALA A 310 -32.33 -5.41 -9.17
CA ALA A 310 -31.71 -4.64 -10.26
C ALA A 310 -30.55 -5.40 -10.91
N SER A 311 -30.54 -5.47 -12.25
CA SER A 311 -29.50 -6.13 -13.02
C SER A 311 -28.15 -5.40 -13.00
N ALA A 312 -27.07 -6.17 -13.23
CA ALA A 312 -25.70 -5.66 -13.29
C ALA A 312 -25.54 -4.48 -14.25
N ARG A 313 -24.97 -3.38 -13.76
CA ARG A 313 -24.72 -2.16 -14.54
C ARG A 313 -23.52 -1.38 -13.99
N GLU A 314 -22.90 -0.59 -14.85
CA GLU A 314 -21.75 0.23 -14.48
C GLU A 314 -22.17 1.49 -13.72
N THR A 315 -21.50 1.77 -12.61
CA THR A 315 -21.68 2.97 -11.81
C THR A 315 -20.66 4.06 -12.17
N PRO A 316 -20.90 5.34 -11.85
CA PRO A 316 -19.92 6.42 -11.98
C PRO A 316 -18.62 6.20 -11.21
N TRP A 317 -18.56 5.21 -10.31
CA TRP A 317 -17.39 4.86 -9.52
C TRP A 317 -16.54 3.76 -10.15
N ARG A 318 -16.76 3.45 -11.44
CA ARG A 318 -16.10 2.37 -12.18
C ARG A 318 -16.27 1.02 -11.48
N SER A 319 -17.51 0.66 -11.19
CA SER A 319 -17.86 -0.67 -10.67
C SER A 319 -19.09 -1.22 -11.37
N LEU A 320 -19.15 -2.53 -11.59
CA LEU A 320 -20.36 -3.23 -12.05
C LEU A 320 -21.15 -3.70 -10.83
N ASN A 321 -22.33 -3.11 -10.60
CA ASN A 321 -23.16 -3.40 -9.43
C ASN A 321 -24.49 -4.04 -9.83
N ALA A 322 -24.95 -5.02 -9.06
CA ALA A 322 -26.27 -5.62 -9.14
C ALA A 322 -26.91 -5.69 -7.75
N ARG A 323 -28.25 -5.67 -7.69
CA ARG A 323 -29.01 -5.76 -6.44
C ARG A 323 -29.95 -6.96 -6.47
N LEU A 324 -29.90 -7.75 -5.40
CA LEU A 324 -30.70 -8.94 -5.24
C LEU A 324 -31.30 -9.01 -3.85
N ARG A 325 -32.40 -9.74 -3.71
CA ARG A 325 -32.92 -10.21 -2.43
C ARG A 325 -32.70 -11.71 -2.31
N GLY A 326 -31.87 -12.09 -1.34
CA GLY A 326 -31.56 -13.48 -1.06
C GLY A 326 -32.55 -14.14 -0.09
N PRO A 327 -32.41 -15.45 0.16
CA PRO A 327 -33.16 -16.15 1.20
C PRO A 327 -33.05 -15.45 2.55
N ALA A 328 -34.12 -15.57 3.35
CA ALA A 328 -34.34 -14.83 4.60
C ALA A 328 -34.54 -13.30 4.43
N GLY A 329 -34.77 -12.82 3.21
CA GLY A 329 -35.21 -11.46 2.91
C GLY A 329 -34.10 -10.42 2.96
N LEU A 330 -32.82 -10.84 3.02
CA LEU A 330 -31.68 -9.93 3.07
C LEU A 330 -31.44 -9.29 1.69
N GLN A 331 -31.36 -7.96 1.65
CA GLN A 331 -30.92 -7.26 0.44
C GLN A 331 -29.40 -7.35 0.31
N VAL A 332 -28.95 -7.80 -0.85
CA VAL A 332 -27.56 -8.05 -1.18
C VAL A 332 -27.15 -7.25 -2.42
N THR A 333 -26.00 -6.60 -2.36
CA THR A 333 -25.34 -6.00 -3.52
C THR A 333 -24.18 -6.87 -3.94
N ILE A 334 -24.11 -7.25 -5.21
CA ILE A 334 -22.93 -7.88 -5.81
C ILE A 334 -22.24 -6.83 -6.64
N PHE A 335 -20.95 -6.61 -6.41
CA PHE A 335 -20.19 -5.63 -7.16
C PHE A 335 -18.82 -6.13 -7.60
N GLN A 336 -18.29 -5.53 -8.66
CA GLN A 336 -16.94 -5.79 -9.19
C GLN A 336 -16.31 -4.43 -9.50
N GLU A 337 -15.10 -4.19 -9.01
CA GLU A 337 -14.33 -3.00 -9.40
C GLU A 337 -13.78 -3.15 -10.82
N LEU A 338 -14.00 -2.12 -11.65
CA LEU A 338 -13.42 -2.01 -12.97
C LEU A 338 -12.15 -1.18 -12.83
N GLY A 339 -10.98 -1.83 -12.91
CA GLY A 339 -9.68 -1.20 -12.74
C GLY A 339 -9.51 0.12 -13.51
N SER A 340 -8.64 0.99 -13.02
CA SER A 340 -8.39 2.29 -13.66
C SER A 340 -7.57 2.13 -14.95
N GLU A 341 -8.24 2.10 -16.11
CA GLU A 341 -7.64 2.54 -17.38
C GLU A 341 -7.14 3.99 -17.28
#